data_AF-A0A132MTC2-F1
#
_entry.id   AF-A0A132MTC2-F1
#
_cell.length_a   1.000
_cell.length_b   1.000
_cell.length_c   1.000
_cell.angle_alpha   90.00
_cell.angle_beta   90.00
_cell.angle_gamma   90.00
#
_symmetry.space_group_name_H-M   'P 1'
#
loop_
_entity.id
_entity.type
_entity.pdbx_description
1 polymer ?
#
loop_
_entity_poly.entity_id
_entity_poly.type
_entity_poly.pdbx_seq_one_letter_code
_entity_poly.pdbx_strand_id
1 'polypeptide(L)'
;MPDTTTAAARTPNLVLRSIRHQMCLSQAEFAEEIVRVAREMGLSLACDEKRVGRWERGEVRWPQPAYRRVLKALTGRPAQELGFVPPYEETLA
;
A
#
# COMPACT_ATOMS: atom_id res chain seq x y z
N MET A 1 9.80 32.04 -3.99
CA MET A 1 9.84 30.80 -4.79
C MET A 1 8.77 29.86 -4.25
N PRO A 2 7.63 29.66 -4.91
CA PRO A 2 6.75 28.55 -4.55
C PRO A 2 7.19 27.31 -5.32
N ASP A 3 7.79 26.34 -4.63
CA ASP A 3 7.99 24.98 -5.14
C ASP A 3 6.63 24.34 -5.39
N THR A 4 6.08 24.59 -6.57
CA THR A 4 4.87 23.95 -7.05
C THR A 4 5.30 22.58 -7.55
N THR A 5 5.51 21.63 -6.61
CA THR A 5 5.60 20.22 -6.97
C THR A 5 4.25 19.84 -7.56
N THR A 6 4.21 19.72 -8.88
CA THR A 6 3.11 19.18 -9.68
C THR A 6 2.61 17.90 -9.02
N ALA A 7 1.53 18.02 -8.23
CA ALA A 7 0.73 16.90 -7.81
C ALA A 7 -0.04 16.46 -9.06
N ALA A 8 0.61 15.67 -9.93
CA ALA A 8 -0.09 14.84 -10.89
C ALA A 8 -1.27 14.20 -10.15
N ALA A 9 -2.47 14.23 -10.73
CA ALA A 9 -3.70 13.80 -10.09
C ALA A 9 -3.61 12.34 -9.64
N ARG A 10 -3.02 12.12 -8.45
CA ARG A 10 -2.82 10.81 -7.87
C ARG A 10 -4.18 10.35 -7.40
N THR A 11 -4.65 9.25 -7.97
CA THR A 11 -5.89 8.63 -7.51
C THR A 11 -5.62 8.05 -6.12
N PRO A 12 -6.28 8.55 -5.06
CA PRO A 12 -6.08 8.02 -3.72
C PRO A 12 -6.56 6.57 -3.65
N ASN A 13 -5.81 5.72 -2.96
CA ASN A 13 -6.21 4.34 -2.73
C ASN A 13 -7.20 4.27 -1.56
N LEU A 14 -8.46 4.55 -1.87
CA LEU A 14 -9.56 4.49 -0.90
C LEU A 14 -9.88 3.07 -0.44
N VAL A 15 -9.55 2.06 -1.26
CA VAL A 15 -9.81 0.65 -0.94
C VAL A 15 -8.90 0.17 0.18
N LEU A 16 -7.59 0.42 0.07
CA LEU A 16 -6.64 0.12 1.13
C LEU A 16 -7.00 0.84 2.43
N ARG A 17 -7.37 2.13 2.33
CA ARG A 17 -7.82 2.92 3.47
C ARG A 17 -9.05 2.29 4.13
N SER A 18 -10.04 1.88 3.36
CA SER A 18 -11.26 1.23 3.87
C SER A 18 -10.94 -0.08 4.59
N ILE A 19 -10.10 -0.94 4.00
CA ILE A 19 -9.68 -2.21 4.61
C ILE A 19 -8.96 -1.98 5.94
N ARG A 20 -8.04 -1.00 5.98
CA ARG A 20 -7.35 -0.65 7.22
C ARG A 20 -8.33 -0.18 8.30
N HIS A 21 -9.31 0.64 7.95
CA HIS A 21 -10.37 1.06 8.88
C HIS A 21 -11.28 -0.10 9.31
N GLN A 22 -11.59 -1.05 8.43
CA GLN A 22 -12.36 -2.27 8.76
C GLN A 22 -11.61 -3.18 9.74
N MET A 23 -10.27 -3.18 9.68
CA MET A 23 -9.43 -3.85 10.67
C MET A 23 -9.27 -3.05 11.97
N CYS A 24 -9.87 -1.85 12.06
CA CYS A 24 -9.72 -0.92 13.19
C CYS A 24 -8.27 -0.51 13.49
N LEU A 25 -7.41 -0.45 12.46
CA LEU A 25 -5.98 -0.12 12.61
C LEU A 25 -5.68 1.33 12.20
N SER A 26 -4.83 2.00 12.95
CA SER A 26 -4.14 3.22 12.50
C SER A 26 -3.12 2.92 11.39
N GLN A 27 -2.59 3.96 10.74
CA GLN A 27 -1.54 3.77 9.73
C GLN A 27 -0.26 3.16 10.31
N ALA A 28 0.08 3.51 11.56
CA ALA A 28 1.21 2.96 12.28
C ALA A 28 0.97 1.48 12.62
N GLU A 29 -0.17 1.16 13.24
CA GLU A 29 -0.51 -0.23 13.57
C GLU A 29 -0.56 -1.12 12.32
N PHE A 30 -1.15 -0.62 11.22
CA PHE A 30 -1.15 -1.38 9.96
C PHE A 30 0.26 -1.64 9.42
N ALA A 31 1.19 -0.70 9.59
CA ALA A 31 2.58 -0.90 9.22
C ALA A 31 3.26 -1.95 10.12
N GLU A 32 2.98 -1.93 11.42
CA GLU A 32 3.46 -2.94 12.36
C GLU A 32 2.94 -4.34 12.02
N GLU A 33 1.66 -4.47 11.68
CA GLU A 33 1.06 -5.74 11.23
C GLU A 33 1.75 -6.27 9.97
N ILE A 34 2.04 -5.40 9.00
CA ILE A 34 2.78 -5.76 7.80
C ILE A 34 4.18 -6.29 8.17
N VAL A 35 4.90 -5.62 9.07
CA VAL A 35 6.22 -6.06 9.49
C VAL A 35 6.14 -7.38 10.25
N ARG A 36 5.13 -7.58 11.10
CA ARG A 36 4.89 -8.84 11.81
C ARG A 36 4.66 -9.99 10.83
N VAL A 37 3.69 -9.85 9.92
CA VAL A 37 3.38 -10.87 8.92
C VAL A 37 4.57 -11.11 7.99
N ALA A 38 5.33 -10.08 7.63
CA ALA A 38 6.56 -10.24 6.85
C ALA A 38 7.56 -11.15 7.57
N ARG A 39 7.79 -10.92 8.88
CA ARG A 39 8.69 -11.75 9.69
C ARG A 39 8.19 -13.19 9.79
N GLU A 40 6.89 -13.39 9.98
CA GLU A 40 6.27 -14.72 10.00
C GLU A 40 6.45 -15.47 8.67
N MET A 41 6.49 -14.75 7.55
CA MET A 41 6.79 -15.29 6.22
C MET A 41 8.29 -15.45 5.93
N GLY A 42 9.19 -15.13 6.87
CA GLY A 42 10.64 -15.16 6.68
C GLY A 42 11.18 -14.00 5.81
N LEU A 43 10.43 -12.90 5.68
CA LEU A 43 10.81 -11.72 4.91
C LEU A 43 11.30 -10.60 5.83
N SER A 44 12.49 -10.07 5.54
CA SER A 44 13.02 -8.86 6.18
C SER A 44 12.49 -7.61 5.47
N LEU A 45 11.28 -7.17 5.84
CA LEU A 45 10.65 -5.95 5.33
C LEU A 45 10.51 -4.90 6.44
N ALA A 46 10.75 -3.64 6.08
CA ALA A 46 10.55 -2.48 6.95
C ALA A 46 9.38 -1.63 6.42
N CYS A 47 8.30 -1.55 7.20
CA CYS A 47 7.15 -0.72 6.88
C CYS A 47 6.93 0.30 8.00
N ASP A 48 6.57 1.52 7.61
CA ASP A 48 6.30 2.64 8.52
C ASP A 48 4.98 3.31 8.12
N GLU A 49 4.36 4.04 9.04
CA GLU A 49 3.12 4.81 8.81
C GLU A 49 3.21 5.70 7.56
N LYS A 50 4.39 6.30 7.31
CA LYS A 50 4.61 7.20 6.17
C LYS A 50 4.45 6.46 4.85
N ARG A 51 4.89 5.19 4.80
CA ARG A 51 4.77 4.35 3.60
C ARG A 51 3.32 3.95 3.37
N VAL A 52 2.59 3.59 4.43
CA VAL A 52 1.14 3.33 4.36
C VAL A 52 0.40 4.58 3.86
N GLY A 53 0.71 5.76 4.41
CA GLY A 53 0.12 7.02 3.96
C GLY A 53 0.42 7.35 2.50
N ARG A 54 1.62 7.02 1.99
CA ARG A 54 1.95 7.15 0.55
C ARG A 54 1.10 6.21 -0.32
N TRP A 55 0.83 5.00 0.14
CA TRP A 55 -0.04 4.06 -0.57
C TRP A 55 -1.48 4.58 -0.62
N GLU A 56 -2.01 5.05 0.51
CA GLU A 56 -3.37 5.59 0.60
C GLU A 56 -3.55 6.88 -0.22
N ARG A 57 -2.53 7.73 -0.30
CA ARG A 57 -2.54 8.93 -1.15
C ARG A 57 -2.29 8.65 -2.63
N GLY A 58 -2.01 7.40 -3.00
CA GLY A 58 -1.70 7.04 -4.39
C GLY A 58 -0.33 7.53 -4.88
N GLU A 59 0.60 7.86 -3.98
CA GLU A 59 1.99 8.18 -4.34
C GLU A 59 2.75 6.93 -4.82
N VAL A 60 2.33 5.74 -4.38
CA VAL A 60 2.83 4.46 -4.88
C VAL A 60 1.68 3.73 -5.55
N ARG A 61 1.75 3.62 -6.87
CA ARG A 61 0.72 2.95 -7.68
C ARG A 61 0.82 1.43 -7.61
N TRP A 62 2.05 0.90 -7.59
CA TRP A 62 2.33 -0.53 -7.52
C TRP A 62 3.46 -0.84 -6.54
N PRO A 63 3.18 -1.48 -5.39
CA PRO A 63 4.20 -1.80 -4.40
C PRO A 63 5.10 -2.97 -4.85
N GLN A 64 6.30 -3.06 -4.28
CA GLN A 64 7.25 -4.13 -4.60
C GLN A 64 6.63 -5.53 -4.34
N PRO A 65 7.07 -6.57 -5.08
CA PRO A 65 6.52 -7.93 -4.96
C PRO A 65 6.46 -8.45 -3.51
N ALA A 66 7.46 -8.15 -2.70
CA ALA A 66 7.52 -8.60 -1.31
C ALA A 66 6.37 -8.02 -0.46
N TYR A 67 6.12 -6.70 -0.54
CA TYR A 67 4.97 -6.08 0.14
C TYR A 67 3.64 -6.61 -0.37
N ARG A 68 3.50 -6.87 -1.67
CA ARG A 68 2.27 -7.45 -2.23
C ARG A 68 1.95 -8.82 -1.64
N ARG A 69 2.96 -9.66 -1.44
CA ARG A 69 2.80 -10.98 -0.81
C ARG A 69 2.34 -10.86 0.64
N VAL A 70 2.96 -9.95 1.39
CA VAL A 70 2.62 -9.71 2.80
C VAL A 70 1.22 -9.09 2.94
N LEU A 71 0.90 -8.09 2.12
CA LEU A 71 -0.43 -7.49 2.08
C LEU A 71 -1.51 -8.53 1.76
N LYS A 72 -1.24 -9.44 0.82
CA LYS A 72 -2.15 -10.55 0.53
C LYS A 72 -2.29 -11.51 1.72
N ALA A 73 -1.22 -11.81 2.43
CA ALA A 73 -1.28 -12.65 3.62
C ALA A 73 -2.06 -11.97 4.76
N LEU A 74 -1.86 -10.68 4.98
CA LEU A 74 -2.51 -9.90 6.03
C LEU A 74 -4.00 -9.65 5.76
N THR A 75 -4.35 -9.32 4.52
CA THR A 75 -5.73 -8.93 4.15
C THR A 75 -6.56 -10.04 3.52
N GLY A 76 -5.92 -11.15 3.14
CA GLY A 76 -6.52 -12.21 2.32
C GLY A 76 -6.75 -11.82 0.85
N ARG A 77 -6.44 -10.58 0.44
CA ARG A 77 -6.76 -10.04 -0.88
C ARG A 77 -5.51 -9.69 -1.70
N PRO A 78 -5.50 -9.94 -3.03
CA PRO A 78 -4.39 -9.52 -3.88
C PRO A 78 -4.27 -7.99 -3.96
N ALA A 79 -3.08 -7.49 -4.33
CA ALA A 79 -2.82 -6.05 -4.39
C ALA A 79 -3.80 -5.26 -5.29
N GLN A 80 -4.30 -5.86 -6.38
CA GLN A 80 -5.32 -5.25 -7.24
C GLN A 80 -6.65 -5.00 -6.50
N GLU A 81 -7.10 -5.97 -5.71
CA GLU A 81 -8.29 -5.82 -4.86
C GLU A 81 -8.07 -4.86 -3.68
N LEU A 82 -6.82 -4.55 -3.36
CA LEU A 82 -6.47 -3.50 -2.40
C LEU A 82 -6.41 -2.12 -3.06
N GLY A 83 -6.72 -1.99 -4.35
CA GLY A 83 -6.71 -0.72 -5.09
C GLY A 83 -5.34 -0.32 -5.66
N PHE A 84 -4.35 -1.23 -5.69
CA PHE A 84 -3.10 -0.99 -6.41
C PHE A 84 -3.24 -1.35 -7.88
N VAL A 85 -2.63 -0.56 -8.77
CA VAL A 85 -2.73 -0.76 -10.23
C VAL A 85 -1.37 -1.22 -10.78
N PRO A 86 -1.28 -2.38 -11.44
CA PRO A 86 -0.03 -2.86 -12.02
C PRO A 86 0.41 -2.00 -13.20
N PRO A 87 1.74 -1.88 -13.43
CA PRO A 87 2.27 -1.08 -14.53
C PRO A 87 1.95 -1.68 -15.92
N TYR A 88 1.65 -2.98 -16.03
CA TYR A 88 1.32 -3.60 -17.31
C TYR A 88 -0.14 -3.39 -17.74
N GLU A 89 -1.05 -3.01 -16.83
CA GLU A 89 -2.41 -2.59 -17.22
C GLU A 89 -2.39 -1.26 -18.00
N GLU A 90 -1.33 -0.45 -17.85
CA GLU A 90 -1.14 0.78 -18.63
C GLU A 90 -0.77 0.51 -20.10
N THR A 91 -0.26 -0.67 -20.42
CA THR A 91 0.09 -1.05 -21.81
C THR A 91 -1.11 -1.59 -22.59
N LEU A 92 -2.23 -1.90 -21.91
CA LEU A 92 -3.44 -2.45 -22.53
C LEU A 92 -4.60 -1.44 -22.61
N ALA A 93 -4.37 -0.18 -22.21
CA ALA A 93 -5.32 0.91 -22.26
C ALA A 93 -5.06 1.86 -23.43
#